data_AF-A0A538QMS1-F1
#
_entry.id   AF-A0A538QMS1-F1
#
_cell.length_a   1.000
_cell.length_b   1.000
_cell.length_c   1.000
_cell.angle_alpha   90.00
_cell.angle_beta   90.00
_cell.angle_gamma   90.00
#
_symmetry.space_group_name_H-M   'P 1'
#
loop_
_entity.id
_entity.type
_entity.pdbx_description
1 polymer ?
#
loop_
_entity_poly.entity_id
_entity_poly.type
_entity_poly.pdbx_seq_one_letter_code
_entity_poly.pdbx_strand_id
1 'polypeptide(L)'
;MRRSSARSQAAAGCAGSAWSSPSSTSCSRATCRARRRCRRRSRTEAAMSPSPTRLLVRDELIGFARSKVMLVLWIVLPVVALAGFLLLPAAVTRGARPAMSATSFMSLLESSIASTVAAVMIAVDIISERNRNVYTLLVIRPVRRETIIWAKVVAVFGCVTVACIVSILLGMVVDAVRGHAPSAASLYDTGQAIAQMTAVIAMATAAGALFGVLVRSILVAVILVLYIGQNVAVLPLVPSLFGLLPATFWWFILLSFALVAVMLWFAGRAFRRAQL
;
A
#
# COMPACT_ATOMS: atom_id res chain seq x y z
N MET A 1 -35.53 42.55 1.97
CA MET A 1 -35.68 41.98 3.32
C MET A 1 -34.33 41.37 3.72
N ARG A 2 -33.42 42.12 4.36
CA ARG A 2 -33.21 42.35 5.82
C ARG A 2 -32.72 41.11 6.61
N ARG A 3 -31.41 41.16 6.94
CA ARG A 3 -30.67 40.84 8.20
C ARG A 3 -29.39 40.06 7.86
N SER A 4 -28.16 40.59 7.86
CA SER A 4 -27.38 41.33 8.87
C SER A 4 -27.26 40.63 10.23
N SER A 5 -26.10 40.00 10.50
CA SER A 5 -25.45 40.11 11.80
C SER A 5 -23.93 39.95 11.66
N ALA A 6 -23.26 41.07 11.93
CA ALA A 6 -21.82 41.17 12.15
C ALA A 6 -21.46 40.68 13.56
N ARG A 7 -20.19 40.32 13.76
CA ARG A 7 -19.51 40.51 15.05
C ARG A 7 -18.10 41.04 14.79
N SER A 8 -17.94 42.32 15.15
CA SER A 8 -16.70 43.03 15.47
C SER A 8 -15.80 42.22 16.41
N GLN A 9 -14.50 42.16 16.14
CA GLN A 9 -13.45 43.08 16.64
C GLN A 9 -13.31 43.11 18.17
N ALA A 10 -12.15 42.67 18.64
CA ALA A 10 -11.47 43.26 19.79
C ALA A 10 -10.01 43.51 19.38
N ALA A 11 -9.61 44.76 19.54
CA ALA A 11 -8.35 45.35 19.14
C ALA A 11 -7.34 45.42 20.30
N ALA A 12 -6.24 46.14 20.03
CA ALA A 12 -5.13 46.58 20.89
C ALA A 12 -3.93 45.61 20.89
N GLY A 13 -2.76 45.95 20.37
CA GLY A 13 -2.12 47.27 20.24
C GLY A 13 -1.20 47.49 21.42
N CYS A 14 0.12 47.33 21.21
CA CYS A 14 1.14 48.03 21.98
C CYS A 14 2.41 48.13 21.15
N ALA A 15 2.85 49.37 21.03
CA ALA A 15 3.97 49.84 20.23
C ALA A 15 5.30 49.64 20.96
N GLY A 16 6.38 49.98 20.26
CA GLY A 16 7.74 49.66 20.66
C GLY A 16 8.29 50.46 21.84
N SER A 17 9.45 50.02 22.31
CA SER A 17 10.45 50.89 22.90
C SER A 17 11.81 50.22 22.86
N ALA A 18 12.80 51.00 22.46
CA ALA A 18 14.19 50.66 22.33
C ALA A 18 14.94 50.64 23.67
N TRP A 19 16.16 50.10 23.61
CA TRP A 19 17.32 50.37 24.47
C TRP A 19 17.28 49.88 25.93
N SER A 20 18.17 48.94 26.25
CA SER A 20 19.39 49.18 27.06
C SER A 20 19.87 47.89 27.76
N SER A 21 21.14 47.55 27.51
CA SER A 21 22.04 46.87 28.46
C SER A 21 22.76 47.98 29.26
N PRO A 22 23.48 47.75 30.40
CA PRO A 22 24.12 46.50 30.82
C PRO A 22 24.20 46.24 32.36
N SER A 23 24.88 45.13 32.71
CA SER A 23 25.41 44.73 34.04
C SER A 23 24.36 44.27 35.06
N SER A 24 24.54 43.25 35.90
CA SER A 24 25.74 42.67 36.50
C SER A 24 25.41 41.30 37.14
N THR A 25 26.39 40.38 37.13
CA THR A 25 26.65 39.35 38.16
C THR A 25 25.49 38.57 38.81
N SER A 26 25.25 37.36 38.31
CA SER A 26 25.00 36.18 39.16
C SER A 26 25.19 34.92 38.31
N CYS A 27 26.45 34.47 38.21
CA CYS A 27 26.79 33.20 37.59
C CYS A 27 26.40 32.06 38.55
N SER A 28 25.10 31.77 38.61
CA SER A 28 24.54 30.68 39.38
C SER A 28 25.09 29.34 38.87
N ARG A 29 26.00 28.73 39.63
CA ARG A 29 26.56 27.38 39.38
C ARG A 29 25.48 26.28 39.23
N ALA A 30 24.22 26.56 39.56
CA ALA A 30 23.08 25.68 39.38
C ALA A 30 22.65 25.48 37.90
N THR A 31 22.74 26.51 37.05
CA THR A 31 22.31 26.39 35.64
C THR A 31 23.28 25.60 34.77
N CYS A 32 24.54 25.49 35.19
CA CYS A 32 25.57 24.74 34.46
C CYS A 32 25.47 23.21 34.67
N ARG A 33 24.91 22.75 35.81
CA ARG A 33 24.65 21.31 36.04
C ARG A 33 23.36 20.83 35.35
N ALA A 34 22.35 21.67 35.21
CA ALA A 34 21.11 21.35 34.48
C ALA A 34 21.36 21.14 32.97
N ARG A 35 22.22 21.95 32.35
CA ARG A 35 22.59 21.79 30.93
C ARG A 35 23.35 20.49 30.64
N ARG A 36 24.17 19.99 31.57
CA ARG A 36 24.90 18.72 31.38
C ARG A 36 24.02 17.48 31.52
N ARG A 37 22.94 17.52 32.31
CA ARG A 37 21.97 16.41 32.39
C ARG A 37 21.01 16.37 31.20
N CYS A 38 20.55 17.51 30.67
CA CYS A 38 19.76 17.54 29.43
C CYS A 38 20.57 17.06 28.21
N ARG A 39 21.86 17.41 28.14
CA ARG A 39 22.74 17.00 27.01
C ARG A 39 23.19 15.53 27.06
N ARG A 40 23.03 14.85 28.21
CA ARG A 40 23.29 13.40 28.34
C ARG A 40 22.05 12.56 28.05
N ARG A 41 20.83 13.08 28.31
CA ARG A 41 19.59 12.40 27.92
C ARG A 41 19.35 12.45 26.41
N SER A 42 19.84 13.48 25.72
CA SER A 42 19.81 13.59 24.26
C SER A 42 20.85 12.74 23.51
N ARG A 43 21.68 11.95 24.21
CA ARG A 43 22.68 11.06 23.56
C ARG A 43 22.32 9.58 23.65
N THR A 44 21.42 9.19 24.53
CA THR A 44 20.97 7.78 24.68
C THR A 44 19.63 7.50 24.01
N GLU A 45 18.87 8.54 23.62
CA GLU A 45 17.72 8.44 22.70
C GLU A 45 18.12 8.70 21.24
N ALA A 46 19.42 8.63 20.93
CA ALA A 46 19.92 8.45 19.55
C ALA A 46 19.85 6.98 19.11
N ALA A 47 19.04 6.16 19.79
CA ALA A 47 18.74 4.80 19.40
C ALA A 47 17.62 4.83 18.34
N MET A 48 18.03 4.89 17.08
CA MET A 48 17.22 4.64 15.88
C MET A 48 15.92 5.46 15.79
N SER A 49 16.03 6.76 15.54
CA SER A 49 14.91 7.45 14.90
C SER A 49 14.65 6.75 13.56
N PRO A 50 13.48 6.16 13.31
CA PRO A 50 13.17 5.59 12.02
C PRO A 50 13.38 6.66 10.95
N SER A 51 13.98 6.29 9.82
CA SER A 51 14.18 7.22 8.70
C SER A 51 12.85 7.93 8.38
N PRO A 52 12.87 9.22 7.99
CA PRO A 52 11.63 9.96 7.69
C PRO A 52 10.76 9.24 6.64
N THR A 53 11.38 8.46 5.76
CA THR A 53 10.72 7.56 4.81
C THR A 53 9.94 6.42 5.46
N ARG A 54 10.49 5.81 6.53
CA ARG A 54 9.83 4.71 7.26
C ARG A 54 8.62 5.22 8.05
N LEU A 55 8.70 6.43 8.60
CA LEU A 55 7.56 7.07 9.24
C LEU A 55 6.44 7.33 8.22
N LEU A 56 6.78 7.88 7.06
CA LEU A 56 5.81 8.11 5.97
C LEU A 56 5.12 6.81 5.52
N VAL A 57 5.88 5.74 5.28
CA VAL A 57 5.32 4.44 4.90
C VAL A 57 4.37 3.91 5.98
N ARG A 58 4.74 4.05 7.26
CA ARG A 58 3.89 3.61 8.38
C ARG A 58 2.61 4.43 8.48
N ASP A 59 2.70 5.74 8.32
CA ASP A 59 1.54 6.62 8.40
C ASP A 59 0.55 6.31 7.25
N GLU A 60 1.05 6.14 6.03
CA GLU A 60 0.24 5.72 4.87
C GLU A 60 -0.36 4.32 5.09
N LEU A 61 0.41 3.37 5.60
CA LEU A 61 -0.06 2.00 5.82
C LEU A 61 -1.14 1.94 6.90
N ILE A 62 -1.01 2.69 7.99
CA ILE A 62 -2.04 2.79 9.04
C ILE A 62 -3.29 3.52 8.51
N GLY A 63 -3.09 4.59 7.75
CA GLY A 63 -4.18 5.33 7.11
C GLY A 63 -4.98 4.44 6.15
N PHE A 64 -4.28 3.68 5.33
CA PHE A 64 -4.87 2.77 4.36
C PHE A 64 -5.57 1.59 5.03
N ALA A 65 -4.94 0.97 6.03
CA ALA A 65 -5.51 -0.14 6.78
C ALA A 65 -6.81 0.23 7.52
N ARG A 66 -6.96 1.50 7.93
CA ARG A 66 -8.19 2.03 8.55
C ARG A 66 -9.22 2.55 7.56
N SER A 67 -8.94 2.53 6.26
CA SER A 67 -9.89 3.02 5.26
C SER A 67 -11.12 2.09 5.17
N LYS A 68 -12.30 2.69 4.93
CA LYS A 68 -13.56 1.93 4.79
C LYS A 68 -13.46 0.89 3.66
N VAL A 69 -12.82 1.25 2.55
CA VAL A 69 -12.63 0.36 1.40
C VAL A 69 -11.78 -0.85 1.80
N MET A 70 -10.70 -0.65 2.55
CA MET A 70 -9.85 -1.75 3.00
C MET A 70 -10.56 -2.66 4.00
N LEU A 71 -11.33 -2.09 4.94
CA LEU A 71 -12.13 -2.90 5.88
C LEU A 71 -13.16 -3.76 5.16
N VAL A 72 -13.81 -3.22 4.12
CA VAL A 72 -14.70 -4.00 3.26
C VAL A 72 -13.93 -5.12 2.55
N LEU A 73 -12.77 -4.82 1.96
CA LEU A 73 -11.95 -5.84 1.28
C LEU A 73 -11.50 -6.96 2.22
N TRP A 74 -11.15 -6.63 3.47
CA TRP A 74 -10.78 -7.59 4.52
C TRP A 74 -11.90 -8.55 4.89
N ILE A 75 -13.16 -8.14 4.75
CA ILE A 75 -14.31 -9.00 5.02
C ILE A 75 -14.74 -9.74 3.75
N VAL A 76 -14.79 -9.04 2.62
CA VAL A 76 -15.27 -9.59 1.34
C VAL A 76 -14.34 -10.68 0.81
N LEU A 77 -13.02 -10.51 0.86
CA LEU A 77 -12.09 -11.53 0.35
C LEU A 77 -12.25 -12.89 1.08
N PRO A 78 -12.18 -12.96 2.42
CA PRO A 78 -12.42 -14.21 3.15
C PRO A 78 -13.83 -14.78 2.95
N VAL A 79 -14.86 -13.93 2.84
CA VAL A 79 -16.23 -14.39 2.57
C VAL A 79 -16.33 -15.01 1.18
N VAL A 80 -15.71 -14.40 0.17
CA VAL A 80 -15.66 -14.95 -1.21
C VAL A 80 -14.87 -16.26 -1.23
N ALA A 81 -13.77 -16.34 -0.50
CA ALA A 81 -12.99 -17.57 -0.34
C ALA A 81 -13.84 -18.71 0.22
N LEU A 82 -14.50 -18.43 1.35
CA LEU A 82 -15.35 -19.39 2.05
C LEU A 82 -16.54 -19.81 1.18
N ALA A 83 -17.19 -18.85 0.51
CA ALA A 83 -18.27 -19.12 -0.43
C ALA A 83 -17.79 -20.00 -1.58
N GLY A 84 -16.63 -19.74 -2.17
CA GLY A 84 -16.05 -20.57 -3.22
C GLY A 84 -15.78 -21.99 -2.73
N PHE A 85 -15.15 -22.16 -1.57
CA PHE A 85 -14.91 -23.48 -0.98
C PHE A 85 -16.19 -24.23 -0.57
N LEU A 86 -17.30 -23.53 -0.29
CA LEU A 86 -18.60 -24.13 0.01
C LEU A 86 -19.39 -24.50 -1.26
N LEU A 87 -19.30 -23.68 -2.31
CA LEU A 87 -20.01 -23.87 -3.57
C LEU A 87 -19.30 -24.84 -4.52
N LEU A 88 -17.98 -25.00 -4.40
CA LEU A 88 -17.24 -25.96 -5.22
C LEU A 88 -17.71 -27.39 -4.91
N PRO A 89 -18.16 -28.16 -5.92
CA PRO A 89 -18.63 -29.53 -5.72
C PRO A 89 -17.56 -30.38 -5.06
N ALA A 90 -17.96 -31.24 -4.13
CA ALA A 90 -17.06 -32.16 -3.44
C ALA A 90 -16.24 -33.05 -4.41
N ALA A 91 -16.69 -33.23 -5.66
CA ALA A 91 -15.96 -33.95 -6.70
C ALA A 91 -14.66 -33.23 -7.17
N VAL A 92 -14.64 -31.89 -7.18
CA VAL A 92 -13.47 -31.07 -7.55
C VAL A 92 -12.46 -31.02 -6.40
N THR A 93 -12.94 -31.01 -5.16
CA THR A 93 -12.09 -31.10 -3.95
C THR A 93 -11.59 -32.53 -3.68
N ARG A 94 -12.30 -33.57 -4.13
CA ARG A 94 -11.92 -35.00 -3.95
C ARG A 94 -10.93 -35.55 -4.99
N GLY A 95 -10.35 -34.72 -5.85
CA GLY A 95 -9.33 -35.18 -6.81
C GLY A 95 -9.85 -36.09 -7.93
N ALA A 96 -11.17 -36.13 -8.16
CA ALA A 96 -11.75 -36.80 -9.34
C ALA A 96 -11.54 -35.91 -10.57
N ARG A 97 -10.28 -35.78 -11.01
CA ARG A 97 -9.81 -35.04 -12.18
C ARG A 97 -10.39 -33.63 -12.37
N PRO A 98 -9.95 -32.63 -11.60
CA PRO A 98 -9.78 -31.30 -12.14
C PRO A 98 -8.34 -31.14 -12.66
N ALA A 99 -8.17 -30.47 -13.79
CA ALA A 99 -6.85 -30.09 -14.30
C ALA A 99 -6.12 -29.05 -13.43
N MET A 100 -6.75 -28.55 -12.35
CA MET A 100 -6.21 -27.59 -11.38
C MET A 100 -6.69 -27.87 -9.96
N SER A 101 -5.82 -27.64 -8.97
CA SER A 101 -6.17 -27.69 -7.53
C SER A 101 -7.18 -26.59 -7.17
N ALA A 102 -8.11 -26.88 -6.25
CA ALA A 102 -9.10 -25.92 -5.76
C ALA A 102 -8.44 -24.67 -5.17
N THR A 103 -7.32 -24.84 -4.46
CA THR A 103 -6.52 -23.73 -3.90
C THR A 103 -5.94 -22.84 -4.99
N SER A 104 -5.43 -23.43 -6.08
CA SER A 104 -4.91 -22.67 -7.22
C SER A 104 -6.02 -21.86 -7.88
N PHE A 105 -7.20 -22.47 -8.10
CA PHE A 105 -8.35 -21.77 -8.68
C PHE A 105 -8.82 -20.60 -7.80
N MET A 106 -9.00 -20.82 -6.50
CA MET A 106 -9.40 -19.77 -5.57
C MET A 106 -8.36 -18.65 -5.48
N SER A 107 -7.07 -18.98 -5.50
CA SER A 107 -6.00 -17.98 -5.52
C SER A 107 -6.04 -17.10 -6.77
N LEU A 108 -6.40 -17.65 -7.95
CA LEU A 108 -6.54 -16.90 -9.20
C LEU A 108 -7.75 -15.97 -9.16
N LEU A 109 -8.89 -16.45 -8.65
CA LEU A 109 -10.09 -15.64 -8.48
C LEU A 109 -9.87 -14.49 -7.50
N GLU A 110 -9.32 -14.78 -6.31
CA GLU A 110 -9.00 -13.77 -5.30
C GLU A 110 -8.00 -12.76 -5.84
N SER A 111 -6.94 -13.24 -6.49
CA SER A 111 -5.93 -12.37 -7.11
C SER A 111 -6.55 -11.40 -8.11
N SER A 112 -7.47 -11.85 -8.97
CA SER A 112 -8.12 -10.98 -9.96
C SER A 112 -8.97 -9.88 -9.32
N ILE A 113 -9.74 -10.19 -8.28
CA ILE A 113 -10.58 -9.21 -7.59
C ILE A 113 -9.72 -8.27 -6.75
N ALA A 114 -8.76 -8.81 -5.99
CA ALA A 114 -7.88 -8.04 -5.12
C ALA A 114 -6.99 -7.08 -5.94
N SER A 115 -6.40 -7.56 -7.04
CA SER A 115 -5.51 -6.77 -7.89
C SER A 115 -6.22 -5.60 -8.57
N THR A 116 -7.43 -5.81 -9.10
CA THR A 116 -8.24 -4.74 -9.73
C THR A 116 -8.61 -3.66 -8.72
N VAL A 117 -9.12 -4.05 -7.54
CA VAL A 117 -9.47 -3.09 -6.48
C VAL A 117 -8.23 -2.32 -6.01
N ALA A 118 -7.11 -3.00 -5.80
CA ALA A 118 -5.85 -2.38 -5.39
C ALA A 118 -5.36 -1.34 -6.42
N ALA A 119 -5.39 -1.69 -7.70
CA ALA A 119 -4.95 -0.82 -8.80
C ALA A 119 -5.85 0.41 -8.96
N VAL A 120 -7.17 0.24 -8.86
CA VAL A 120 -8.11 1.36 -8.91
C VAL A 120 -7.94 2.27 -7.69
N MET A 121 -7.84 1.69 -6.50
CA MET A 121 -7.74 2.45 -5.26
C MET A 121 -6.49 3.34 -5.23
N ILE A 122 -5.32 2.81 -5.63
CA ILE A 122 -4.10 3.62 -5.69
C ILE A 122 -4.17 4.70 -6.77
N ALA A 123 -4.76 4.41 -7.93
CA ALA A 123 -4.91 5.39 -9.00
C ALA A 123 -5.83 6.55 -8.58
N VAL A 124 -6.98 6.23 -7.99
CA VAL A 124 -7.95 7.22 -7.50
C VAL A 124 -7.35 8.05 -6.36
N ASP A 125 -6.62 7.43 -5.44
CA ASP A 125 -5.98 8.12 -4.30
C ASP A 125 -4.97 9.17 -4.78
N ILE A 126 -4.06 8.78 -5.69
CA ILE A 126 -3.06 9.69 -6.27
C ILE A 126 -3.73 10.88 -6.99
N ILE A 127 -4.77 10.61 -7.78
CA ILE A 127 -5.46 11.66 -8.54
C ILE A 127 -6.27 12.57 -7.62
N SER A 128 -6.94 12.01 -6.61
CA SER A 128 -7.74 12.75 -5.64
C SER A 128 -6.86 13.71 -4.83
N GLU A 129 -5.72 13.25 -4.32
CA GLU A 129 -4.76 14.10 -3.60
C GLU A 129 -4.14 15.18 -4.49
N ARG A 130 -3.86 14.84 -5.76
CA ARG A 130 -3.39 15.82 -6.75
C ARG A 130 -4.44 16.91 -6.97
N ASN A 131 -5.70 16.54 -7.19
CA ASN A 131 -6.78 17.49 -7.45
C ASN A 131 -7.09 18.36 -6.24
N ARG A 132 -6.88 17.86 -5.02
CA ARG A 132 -7.02 18.62 -3.76
C ARG A 132 -5.78 19.44 -3.40
N ASN A 133 -4.75 19.45 -4.24
CA ASN A 133 -3.48 20.15 -4.00
C ASN A 133 -2.80 19.77 -2.67
N VAL A 134 -3.05 18.56 -2.14
CA VAL A 134 -2.45 18.10 -0.86
C VAL A 134 -0.93 18.04 -0.96
N TYR A 135 -0.40 17.74 -2.15
CA TYR A 135 1.05 17.71 -2.40
C TYR A 135 1.74 19.06 -2.22
N THR A 136 1.01 20.18 -2.23
CA THR A 136 1.59 21.51 -1.95
C THR A 136 1.97 21.69 -0.49
N LEU A 137 1.22 21.10 0.44
CA LEU A 137 1.53 21.11 1.88
C LEU A 137 2.77 20.27 2.21
N LEU A 138 3.03 19.23 1.41
CA LEU A 138 4.19 18.35 1.57
C LEU A 138 5.50 19.00 1.11
N VAL A 139 5.47 20.16 0.42
CA VAL A 139 6.67 20.95 0.08
C VAL A 139 7.37 21.48 1.33
N ILE A 140 6.64 21.71 2.42
CA ILE A 140 7.19 22.25 3.68
C ILE A 140 8.04 21.21 4.41
N ARG A 141 7.82 19.90 4.19
CA ARG A 141 8.65 18.83 4.77
C ARG A 141 9.73 18.41 3.76
N PRO A 142 11.00 18.24 4.16
CA PRO A 142 12.10 17.88 3.26
C PRO A 142 12.08 16.39 2.89
N VAL A 143 11.00 15.92 2.25
CA VAL A 143 10.82 14.54 1.80
C VAL A 143 10.97 14.47 0.29
N ARG A 144 11.68 13.45 -0.22
CA ARG A 144 11.85 13.26 -1.67
C ARG A 144 10.48 12.94 -2.29
N ARG A 145 10.03 13.72 -3.27
CA ARG A 145 8.71 13.58 -3.92
C ARG A 145 8.41 12.16 -4.40
N GLU A 146 9.41 11.45 -4.90
CA GLU A 146 9.27 10.07 -5.34
C GLU A 146 8.90 9.12 -4.22
N THR A 147 9.48 9.30 -3.02
CA THR A 147 9.26 8.40 -1.88
C THR A 147 7.81 8.39 -1.39
N ILE A 148 7.03 9.42 -1.72
CA ILE A 148 5.59 9.47 -1.42
C ILE A 148 4.84 8.42 -2.22
N ILE A 149 5.12 8.29 -3.53
CA ILE A 149 4.48 7.27 -4.37
C ILE A 149 4.91 5.87 -3.93
N TRP A 150 6.22 5.68 -3.70
CA TRP A 150 6.73 4.40 -3.21
C TRP A 150 6.06 3.98 -1.91
N ALA A 151 5.85 4.93 -0.98
CA ALA A 151 5.16 4.66 0.28
C ALA A 151 3.71 4.21 0.07
N LYS A 152 2.96 4.88 -0.80
CA LYS A 152 1.57 4.50 -1.13
C LYS A 152 1.49 3.13 -1.77
N VAL A 153 2.35 2.85 -2.76
CA VAL A 153 2.40 1.54 -3.42
C VAL A 153 2.67 0.44 -2.41
N VAL A 154 3.68 0.60 -1.56
CA VAL A 154 4.02 -0.39 -0.53
C VAL A 154 2.90 -0.58 0.48
N ALA A 155 2.22 0.50 0.88
CA ALA A 155 1.08 0.44 1.78
C ALA A 155 -0.08 -0.38 1.18
N VAL A 156 -0.51 -0.04 -0.05
CA VAL A 156 -1.60 -0.74 -0.74
C VAL A 156 -1.23 -2.20 -1.02
N PHE A 157 -0.07 -2.42 -1.64
CA PHE A 157 0.43 -3.76 -1.99
C PHE A 157 0.53 -4.66 -0.76
N GLY A 158 1.17 -4.18 0.31
CA GLY A 158 1.33 -4.94 1.55
C GLY A 158 -0.01 -5.27 2.20
N CYS A 159 -0.93 -4.30 2.27
CA CYS A 159 -2.23 -4.50 2.90
C CYS A 159 -3.08 -5.53 2.15
N VAL A 160 -3.12 -5.44 0.82
CA VAL A 160 -3.90 -6.35 -0.04
C VAL A 160 -3.28 -7.75 -0.04
N THR A 161 -1.95 -7.85 -0.13
CA THR A 161 -1.26 -9.14 -0.09
C THR A 161 -1.51 -9.86 1.23
N VAL A 162 -1.44 -9.16 2.36
CA VAL A 162 -1.74 -9.74 3.69
C VAL A 162 -3.19 -10.22 3.75
N ALA A 163 -4.14 -9.44 3.25
CA ALA A 163 -5.56 -9.85 3.22
C ALA A 163 -5.77 -11.14 2.41
N CYS A 164 -5.12 -11.26 1.24
CA CYS A 164 -5.23 -12.47 0.42
C CYS A 164 -4.53 -13.69 1.06
N ILE A 165 -3.37 -13.49 1.70
CA ILE A 165 -2.70 -14.58 2.44
C ILE A 165 -3.60 -15.10 3.57
N VAL A 166 -4.22 -14.21 4.33
CA VAL A 166 -5.18 -14.59 5.39
C VAL A 166 -6.37 -15.34 4.81
N SER A 167 -6.88 -14.90 3.65
CA SER A 167 -7.97 -15.56 2.91
C SER A 167 -7.63 -17.00 2.51
N ILE A 168 -6.46 -17.21 1.88
CA ILE A 168 -5.97 -18.53 1.47
C ILE A 168 -5.76 -19.45 2.68
N LEU A 169 -5.15 -18.93 3.76
CA LEU A 169 -4.95 -19.70 4.98
C LEU A 169 -6.27 -20.12 5.62
N LEU A 170 -7.29 -19.26 5.60
CA LEU A 170 -8.63 -19.62 6.06
C LEU A 170 -9.23 -20.76 5.22
N GLY A 171 -9.04 -20.72 3.90
CA GLY A 171 -9.43 -21.81 2.99
C GLY A 171 -8.79 -23.15 3.37
N MET A 172 -7.48 -23.15 3.66
CA MET A 172 -6.78 -24.35 4.13
C MET A 172 -7.32 -24.89 5.46
N VAL A 173 -7.70 -24.01 6.39
CA VAL A 173 -8.31 -24.43 7.67
C VAL A 173 -9.64 -25.12 7.43
N VAL A 174 -10.46 -24.61 6.50
CA VAL A 174 -11.74 -25.23 6.13
C VAL A 174 -11.52 -26.63 5.53
N ASP A 175 -10.50 -26.80 4.69
CA ASP A 175 -10.14 -28.12 4.14
C ASP A 175 -9.66 -29.10 5.21
N ALA A 176 -8.88 -28.61 6.20
CA ALA A 176 -8.45 -29.43 7.33
C ALA A 176 -9.63 -29.90 8.19
N VAL A 177 -10.63 -29.03 8.44
CA VAL A 177 -11.86 -29.39 9.16
C VAL A 177 -12.69 -30.42 8.40
N ARG A 178 -12.63 -30.44 7.06
CA ARG A 178 -13.29 -31.45 6.21
C ARG A 178 -12.55 -32.79 6.14
N GLY A 179 -11.45 -32.94 6.88
CA GLY A 179 -10.68 -34.19 6.98
C GLY A 179 -9.58 -34.34 5.94
N HIS A 180 -9.19 -33.27 5.23
CA HIS A 180 -8.06 -33.30 4.31
C HIS A 180 -6.78 -32.87 5.02
N ALA A 181 -5.87 -33.82 5.24
CA ALA A 181 -4.56 -33.53 5.83
C ALA A 181 -3.67 -32.78 4.81
N PRO A 182 -2.97 -31.71 5.20
CA PRO A 182 -2.04 -31.01 4.32
C PRO A 182 -0.87 -31.93 3.95
N SER A 183 -0.80 -32.33 2.69
CA SER A 183 0.34 -33.08 2.14
C SER A 183 1.49 -32.13 1.79
N ALA A 184 2.73 -32.63 1.76
CA ALA A 184 3.88 -31.81 1.35
C ALA A 184 3.74 -31.23 -0.07
N ALA A 185 3.06 -31.95 -0.97
CA ALA A 185 2.72 -31.46 -2.30
C ALA A 185 1.74 -30.27 -2.26
N SER A 186 0.69 -30.35 -1.42
CA SER A 186 -0.29 -29.27 -1.29
C SER A 186 0.32 -27.95 -0.77
N LEU A 187 1.33 -28.04 0.10
CA LEU A 187 2.07 -26.88 0.60
C LEU A 187 2.93 -26.22 -0.48
N TYR A 188 3.57 -27.04 -1.34
CA TYR A 188 4.35 -26.53 -2.45
C TYR A 188 3.47 -25.82 -3.49
N ASP A 189 2.32 -26.42 -3.84
CA ASP A 189 1.36 -25.83 -4.76
C ASP A 189 0.75 -24.53 -4.21
N THR A 190 0.47 -24.49 -2.90
CA THR A 190 0.02 -23.27 -2.22
C THR A 190 1.09 -22.18 -2.24
N GLY A 191 2.37 -22.55 -2.05
CA GLY A 191 3.49 -21.63 -2.15
C GLY A 191 3.62 -21.01 -3.54
N GLN A 192 3.47 -21.81 -4.60
CA GLN A 192 3.43 -21.32 -5.99
C GLN A 192 2.23 -20.41 -6.23
N ALA A 193 1.04 -20.79 -5.76
CA ALA A 193 -0.17 -19.97 -5.86
C ALA A 193 -0.02 -18.60 -5.18
N ILE A 194 0.55 -18.56 -3.96
CA ILE A 194 0.82 -17.31 -3.24
C ILE A 194 1.83 -16.45 -3.99
N ALA A 195 2.92 -17.04 -4.51
CA ALA A 195 3.91 -16.30 -5.28
C ALA A 195 3.31 -15.68 -6.55
N GLN A 196 2.50 -16.46 -7.27
CA GLN A 196 1.80 -16.02 -8.48
C GLN A 196 0.79 -14.91 -8.19
N MET A 197 -0.07 -15.08 -7.18
CA MET A 197 -0.99 -14.03 -6.72
C MET A 197 -0.27 -12.75 -6.34
N THR A 198 0.82 -12.85 -5.57
CA THR A 198 1.61 -11.69 -5.13
C THR A 198 2.19 -10.94 -6.33
N ALA A 199 2.69 -11.65 -7.35
CA ALA A 199 3.19 -11.04 -8.58
C ALA A 199 2.09 -10.31 -9.35
N VAL A 200 0.88 -10.89 -9.45
CA VAL A 200 -0.27 -10.25 -10.11
C VAL A 200 -0.69 -8.97 -9.39
N ILE A 201 -0.79 -9.01 -8.05
CA ILE A 201 -1.12 -7.83 -7.23
C ILE A 201 -0.03 -6.76 -7.38
N ALA A 202 1.25 -7.14 -7.38
CA ALA A 202 2.36 -6.20 -7.57
C ALA A 202 2.29 -5.51 -8.94
N MET A 203 2.03 -6.27 -10.01
CA MET A 203 1.87 -5.74 -11.38
C MET A 203 0.70 -4.77 -11.48
N ALA A 204 -0.47 -5.15 -10.97
CA ALA A 204 -1.65 -4.32 -11.03
C ALA A 204 -1.50 -3.03 -10.21
N THR A 205 -0.93 -3.12 -8.99
CA THR A 205 -0.68 -1.92 -8.16
C THR A 205 0.34 -0.97 -8.78
N ALA A 206 1.39 -1.49 -9.43
CA ALA A 206 2.35 -0.68 -10.17
C ALA A 206 1.73 -0.01 -11.40
N ALA A 207 0.89 -0.73 -12.14
CA ALA A 207 0.13 -0.16 -13.26
C ALA A 207 -0.83 0.94 -12.79
N GLY A 208 -1.56 0.70 -11.69
CA GLY A 208 -2.43 1.69 -11.05
C GLY A 208 -1.69 2.95 -10.64
N ALA A 209 -0.52 2.80 -10.02
CA ALA A 209 0.33 3.94 -9.65
C ALA A 209 0.83 4.71 -10.87
N LEU A 210 1.26 4.03 -11.93
CA LEU A 210 1.71 4.65 -13.16
C LEU A 210 0.59 5.48 -13.82
N PHE A 211 -0.59 4.88 -14.02
CA PHE A 211 -1.72 5.60 -14.62
C PHE A 211 -2.26 6.72 -13.72
N GLY A 212 -2.27 6.52 -12.40
CA GLY A 212 -2.62 7.56 -11.42
C GLY A 212 -1.70 8.78 -11.51
N VAL A 213 -0.42 8.59 -11.81
CA VAL A 213 0.53 9.69 -11.99
C VAL A 213 0.43 10.34 -13.36
N LEU A 214 0.20 9.57 -14.42
CA LEU A 214 0.17 10.09 -15.80
C LEU A 214 -1.11 10.87 -16.13
N VAL A 215 -2.23 10.50 -15.51
CA VAL A 215 -3.56 11.03 -15.84
C VAL A 215 -4.02 12.04 -14.79
N ARG A 216 -4.87 13.00 -15.19
CA ARG A 216 -5.48 14.00 -14.29
C ARG A 216 -6.95 13.73 -13.95
N SER A 217 -7.65 12.99 -14.81
CA SER A 217 -9.04 12.61 -14.61
C SER A 217 -9.15 11.23 -13.97
N ILE A 218 -9.95 11.13 -12.90
CA ILE A 218 -10.21 9.88 -12.18
C ILE A 218 -10.81 8.84 -13.13
N LEU A 219 -11.80 9.23 -13.93
CA LEU A 219 -12.53 8.30 -14.81
C LEU A 219 -11.61 7.69 -15.87
N VAL A 220 -10.75 8.51 -16.49
CA VAL A 220 -9.79 8.05 -17.51
C VAL A 220 -8.78 7.08 -16.90
N ALA A 221 -8.30 7.36 -15.68
CA ALA A 221 -7.37 6.47 -14.99
C ALA A 221 -8.01 5.12 -14.64
N VAL A 222 -9.27 5.12 -14.18
CA VAL A 222 -10.00 3.88 -13.87
C VAL A 222 -10.15 3.02 -15.13
N ILE A 223 -10.54 3.61 -16.27
CA ILE A 223 -10.66 2.85 -17.53
C ILE A 223 -9.31 2.26 -17.96
N LEU A 224 -8.23 3.03 -17.89
CA LEU A 224 -6.89 2.56 -18.26
C LEU A 224 -6.40 1.44 -17.33
N VAL A 225 -6.69 1.53 -16.04
CA VAL A 225 -6.35 0.49 -15.06
C VAL A 225 -7.11 -0.80 -15.36
N LEU A 226 -8.43 -0.70 -15.57
CA LEU A 226 -9.28 -1.87 -15.83
C LEU A 226 -8.94 -2.56 -17.14
N TYR A 227 -8.61 -1.79 -18.19
CA TYR A 227 -8.32 -2.36 -19.50
C TYR A 227 -6.84 -2.70 -19.67
N ILE A 228 -5.93 -1.74 -19.48
CA ILE A 228 -4.51 -1.97 -19.74
C ILE A 228 -3.83 -2.64 -18.54
N GLY A 229 -4.10 -2.14 -17.33
CA GLY A 229 -3.50 -2.66 -16.10
C GLY A 229 -3.79 -4.16 -15.91
N GLN A 230 -5.04 -4.57 -16.12
CA GLN A 230 -5.42 -5.97 -15.94
C GLN A 230 -4.82 -6.89 -17.01
N ASN A 231 -4.73 -6.46 -18.27
CA ASN A 231 -4.08 -7.24 -19.33
C ASN A 231 -2.58 -7.41 -19.06
N VAL A 232 -1.91 -6.39 -18.52
CA VAL A 232 -0.50 -6.47 -18.12
C VAL A 232 -0.32 -7.42 -16.92
N ALA A 233 -1.29 -7.48 -16.01
CA ALA A 233 -1.28 -8.36 -14.84
C ALA A 233 -1.48 -9.86 -15.19
N VAL A 234 -1.71 -10.22 -16.47
CA VAL A 234 -1.75 -11.61 -16.93
C VAL A 234 -0.36 -12.23 -17.05
N LEU A 235 0.71 -11.42 -17.15
CA LEU A 235 2.09 -11.91 -17.33
C LEU A 235 2.52 -13.01 -16.33
N PRO A 236 2.27 -12.89 -15.01
CA PRO A 236 2.62 -13.94 -14.04
C PRO A 236 1.80 -15.22 -14.20
N LEU A 237 0.66 -15.16 -14.91
CA LEU A 237 -0.24 -16.30 -15.16
C LEU A 237 0.20 -17.13 -16.37
N VAL A 238 1.03 -16.57 -17.25
CA VAL A 238 1.47 -17.22 -18.50
C VAL A 238 2.01 -18.64 -18.29
N PRO A 239 2.90 -18.92 -17.30
CA PRO A 239 3.41 -20.28 -17.09
C PRO A 239 2.31 -21.31 -16.82
N SER A 240 1.29 -20.90 -16.05
CA SER A 240 0.15 -21.76 -15.72
C SER A 240 -0.82 -21.96 -16.88
N LEU A 241 -0.97 -20.95 -17.76
CA LEU A 241 -1.86 -21.01 -18.92
C LEU A 241 -1.29 -21.88 -20.06
N PHE A 242 0.02 -21.85 -20.27
CA PHE A 242 0.70 -22.59 -21.34
C PHE A 242 1.30 -23.92 -20.88
N GLY A 243 1.10 -24.32 -19.62
CA GLY A 243 1.61 -25.58 -19.08
C GLY A 243 3.14 -25.65 -19.03
N LEU A 244 3.84 -24.51 -18.94
CA LEU A 244 5.31 -24.42 -18.97
C LEU A 244 5.98 -24.71 -17.60
N LEU A 245 5.28 -25.41 -16.70
CA LEU A 245 5.75 -25.75 -15.35
C LEU A 245 6.60 -27.03 -15.36
N PRO A 246 7.66 -27.14 -14.51
CA PRO A 246 8.06 -26.27 -13.39
C PRO A 246 9.29 -25.36 -13.64
N ALA A 247 10.06 -25.56 -14.72
CA ALA A 247 11.36 -24.91 -14.90
C ALA A 247 11.28 -23.39 -15.16
N THR A 248 10.22 -22.92 -15.83
CA THR A 248 10.10 -21.51 -16.24
C THR A 248 9.35 -20.63 -15.24
N PHE A 249 8.62 -21.23 -14.29
CA PHE A 249 7.74 -20.51 -13.37
C PHE A 249 8.45 -19.36 -12.63
N TRP A 250 9.59 -19.67 -11.99
CA TRP A 250 10.35 -18.68 -11.22
C TRP A 250 10.92 -17.55 -12.08
N TRP A 251 11.26 -17.84 -13.35
CA TRP A 251 11.74 -16.82 -14.28
C TRP A 251 10.64 -15.81 -14.64
N PHE A 252 9.41 -16.26 -14.84
CA PHE A 252 8.27 -15.38 -15.11
C PHE A 252 7.89 -14.54 -13.88
N ILE A 253 7.96 -15.12 -12.67
CA ILE A 253 7.76 -14.35 -11.43
C ILE A 253 8.84 -13.27 -11.29
N LEU A 254 10.11 -13.61 -11.50
CA LEU A 254 11.21 -12.65 -11.46
C LEU A 254 11.04 -11.54 -12.51
N LEU A 255 10.68 -11.91 -13.75
CA LEU A 255 10.40 -10.96 -14.83
C LEU A 255 9.24 -10.01 -14.47
N SER A 256 8.20 -10.52 -13.81
CA SER A 256 7.07 -9.71 -13.34
C SER A 256 7.53 -8.67 -12.32
N PHE A 257 8.32 -9.06 -11.31
CA PHE A 257 8.87 -8.11 -10.34
C PHE A 257 9.85 -7.11 -10.98
N ALA A 258 10.61 -7.52 -11.99
CA ALA A 258 11.46 -6.61 -12.75
C ALA A 258 10.62 -5.55 -13.49
N LEU A 259 9.51 -5.96 -14.12
CA LEU A 259 8.59 -5.05 -14.80
C LEU A 259 7.90 -4.10 -13.82
N VAL A 260 7.49 -4.59 -12.65
CA VAL A 260 7.00 -3.76 -11.53
C VAL A 260 8.01 -2.67 -11.17
N ALA A 261 9.28 -3.03 -10.97
CA ALA A 261 10.32 -2.07 -10.62
C ALA A 261 10.50 -0.99 -11.70
N VAL A 262 10.44 -1.39 -12.98
CA VAL A 262 10.48 -0.46 -14.12
C VAL A 262 9.28 0.48 -14.12
N MET A 263 8.05 -0.03 -13.97
CA MET A 263 6.83 0.79 -13.93
C MET A 263 6.87 1.80 -12.77
N LEU A 264 7.30 1.36 -11.58
CA LEU A 264 7.42 2.24 -10.40
C LEU A 264 8.52 3.29 -10.56
N TRP A 265 9.64 2.93 -11.20
CA TRP A 265 10.68 3.88 -11.55
C TRP A 265 10.16 4.97 -12.50
N PHE A 266 9.42 4.58 -13.55
CA PHE A 266 8.78 5.52 -14.45
C PHE A 266 7.72 6.38 -13.74
N ALA A 267 6.89 5.80 -12.87
CA ALA A 267 5.90 6.54 -12.09
C ALA A 267 6.56 7.58 -11.18
N GLY A 268 7.63 7.22 -10.47
CA GLY A 268 8.40 8.16 -9.65
C GLY A 268 9.00 9.31 -10.47
N ARG A 269 9.61 8.98 -11.62
CA ARG A 269 10.21 9.99 -12.51
C ARG A 269 9.15 10.92 -13.13
N ALA A 270 8.01 10.37 -13.55
CA ALA A 270 6.89 11.14 -14.08
C ALA A 270 6.32 12.09 -13.03
N PHE A 271 6.18 11.64 -11.78
CA PHE A 271 5.69 12.47 -10.68
C PHE A 271 6.64 13.61 -10.33
N ARG A 272 7.96 13.34 -10.34
CA ARG A 272 8.97 14.38 -10.13
C ARG A 272 8.83 15.50 -11.15
N ARG A 273 8.55 15.17 -12.42
CA ARG A 273 8.35 16.14 -13.51
C ARG A 273 7.01 16.85 -13.44
N ALA A 274 5.94 16.16 -13.05
CA ALA A 274 4.58 16.71 -13.02
C ALA A 274 4.29 17.67 -11.84
N GLN A 275 5.23 17.83 -10.91
CA GLN A 275 5.16 18.74 -9.76
C GLN A 275 6.18 19.89 -9.86
N LEU A 276 6.87 20.01 -11.00
CA LEU A 276 7.60 21.21 -11.43
C LEU A 276 6.68 22.00 -12.37
#